data_AF-A0A7C5NAB5-F1
#
_entry.id   AF-A0A7C5NAB5-F1
#
_cell.length_a   1.000
_cell.length_b   1.000
_cell.length_c   1.000
_cell.angle_alpha   90.00
_cell.angle_beta   90.00
_cell.angle_gamma   90.00
#
_symmetry.space_group_name_H-M   'P 1'
#
loop_
_entity.id
_entity.type
_entity.pdbx_description
1 polymer ?
#
loop_
_entity_poly.entity_id
_entity_poly.type
_entity_poly.pdbx_seq_one_letter_code
_entity_poly.pdbx_strand_id
1 'polypeptide(L)'
;ARLRDALVRLDPAHETQYEAGYAALARRLDELDAELARRLAPLKGRAFLVFHPAWSYFARRYGLRQLSVEHEGKEPAARSLARLIDEARKLGIRTVIVQPQHGSALAQVVARALDARVVEVDPLDEDYFAAMRRMAEVLEAS
;
A
#
# COMPACT_ATOMS: atom_id res chain seq x y z
N ALA A 1 -17.46 11.98 -3.15
CA ALA A 1 -18.39 13.09 -2.84
C ALA A 1 -17.67 14.44 -2.79
N ARG A 2 -16.77 14.71 -1.83
CA ARG A 2 -16.19 16.06 -1.64
C ARG A 2 -15.66 16.78 -2.90
N LEU A 3 -14.86 16.11 -3.73
CA LEU A 3 -14.33 16.72 -4.96
C LEU A 3 -15.44 17.04 -5.97
N ARG A 4 -16.35 16.09 -6.19
CA ARG A 4 -17.55 16.30 -7.01
C ARG A 4 -18.36 17.50 -6.50
N ASP A 5 -18.62 17.57 -5.19
CA ASP A 5 -19.42 18.65 -4.60
C ASP A 5 -18.76 20.03 -4.81
N ALA A 6 -17.42 20.08 -4.74
CA ALA A 6 -16.67 21.28 -5.04
C ALA A 6 -16.75 21.66 -6.53
N LEU A 7 -16.66 20.69 -7.44
CA LEU A 7 -16.78 20.91 -8.89
C LEU A 7 -18.18 21.38 -9.26
N VAL A 8 -19.24 20.76 -8.74
CA VAL A 8 -20.63 21.19 -8.95
C VAL A 8 -20.84 22.63 -8.47
N ARG A 9 -20.27 23.02 -7.32
CA ARG A 9 -20.36 24.39 -6.81
C ARG A 9 -19.63 25.41 -7.70
N LEU A 10 -18.48 25.04 -8.26
CA LEU A 10 -17.65 25.92 -9.08
C LEU A 10 -18.12 26.00 -10.53
N ASP A 11 -18.76 24.94 -11.03
CA ASP A 11 -19.23 24.82 -12.40
C ASP A 11 -20.59 24.07 -12.47
N PRO A 12 -21.70 24.75 -12.08
CA PRO A 12 -23.02 24.12 -12.00
C PRO A 12 -23.56 23.64 -13.36
N ALA A 13 -23.10 24.23 -14.47
CA ALA A 13 -23.55 23.86 -15.81
C ALA A 13 -23.19 22.40 -16.16
N HIS A 14 -22.16 21.84 -15.53
CA HIS A 14 -21.68 20.47 -15.76
C HIS A 14 -22.03 19.51 -14.63
N GLU A 15 -22.95 19.86 -13.72
CA GLU A 15 -23.35 19.06 -12.55
C GLU A 15 -23.64 17.60 -12.90
N THR A 16 -24.49 17.35 -13.89
CA THR A 16 -24.88 15.99 -14.33
C THR A 16 -23.66 15.16 -14.74
N GLN A 17 -22.64 15.77 -15.36
CA GLN A 17 -21.42 15.08 -15.77
C GLN A 17 -20.57 14.69 -14.55
N TYR A 18 -20.41 15.60 -13.59
CA TYR A 18 -19.69 15.31 -12.36
C TYR A 18 -20.37 14.25 -11.50
N GLU A 19 -21.70 14.27 -11.40
CA GLU A 19 -22.48 13.26 -10.70
C GLU A 19 -22.34 11.88 -11.37
N ALA A 20 -22.47 11.81 -12.69
CA ALA A 20 -22.29 10.57 -13.44
C ALA A 20 -20.86 10.00 -13.31
N GLY A 21 -19.85 10.86 -13.42
CA GLY A 21 -18.44 10.48 -13.26
C GLY A 21 -18.15 9.97 -11.85
N TYR A 22 -18.68 10.63 -10.82
CA TYR A 22 -18.57 10.18 -9.44
C TYR A 22 -19.24 8.83 -9.22
N ALA A 23 -20.48 8.64 -9.69
CA ALA A 23 -21.21 7.39 -9.51
C ALA A 23 -20.46 6.21 -10.17
N ALA A 24 -19.91 6.42 -11.37
CA ALA A 24 -19.10 5.42 -12.06
C ALA A 24 -17.80 5.09 -11.30
N LEU A 25 -17.09 6.12 -10.79
CA LEU A 25 -15.87 5.92 -10.02
C LEU A 25 -16.14 5.21 -8.68
N ALA A 26 -17.17 5.63 -7.95
CA ALA A 26 -17.56 5.06 -6.67
C ALA A 26 -17.88 3.56 -6.83
N ARG A 27 -18.68 3.19 -7.84
CA ARG A 27 -18.98 1.79 -8.14
C ARG A 27 -17.72 0.97 -8.40
N ARG A 28 -16.79 1.48 -9.21
CA ARG A 28 -15.53 0.78 -9.50
C ARG A 28 -14.67 0.61 -8.24
N LEU A 29 -14.66 1.60 -7.34
CA LEU A 29 -13.93 1.53 -6.08
C LEU A 29 -14.56 0.49 -5.12
N ASP A 30 -15.89 0.42 -5.06
CA ASP A 30 -16.60 -0.59 -4.27
C ASP A 30 -16.34 -2.01 -4.82
N GLU A 31 -16.33 -2.17 -6.15
CA GLU A 31 -15.99 -3.43 -6.82
C GLU A 31 -14.54 -3.85 -6.51
N LEU A 32 -13.59 -2.92 -6.61
CA LEU A 32 -12.18 -3.16 -6.26
C LEU A 32 -12.05 -3.55 -4.79
N ASP A 33 -12.66 -2.80 -3.87
CA ASP A 33 -12.58 -3.09 -2.44
C ASP A 33 -13.15 -4.47 -2.11
N ALA A 34 -14.27 -4.85 -2.71
CA ALA A 34 -14.86 -6.17 -2.54
C ALA A 34 -13.97 -7.29 -3.11
N GLU A 35 -13.32 -7.05 -4.25
CA GLU A 35 -12.31 -7.95 -4.83
C GLU A 35 -11.14 -8.17 -3.87
N LEU A 36 -10.51 -7.09 -3.40
CA LEU A 36 -9.35 -7.14 -2.52
C LEU A 36 -9.69 -7.74 -1.15
N ALA A 37 -10.87 -7.43 -0.61
CA ALA A 37 -11.33 -8.02 0.65
C ALA A 37 -11.44 -9.54 0.56
N ARG A 38 -11.95 -10.09 -0.56
CA ARG A 38 -12.01 -11.55 -0.76
C ARG A 38 -10.62 -12.16 -0.91
N ARG A 39 -9.76 -11.55 -1.73
CA ARG A 39 -8.39 -11.99 -2.00
C ARG A 39 -7.53 -12.03 -0.75
N LEU A 40 -7.64 -11.00 0.08
CA LEU A 40 -6.79 -10.81 1.26
C LEU A 40 -7.37 -11.41 2.54
N ALA A 41 -8.62 -11.88 2.54
CA ALA A 41 -9.24 -12.51 3.70
C ALA A 41 -8.40 -13.67 4.30
N PRO A 42 -7.78 -14.57 3.51
CA PRO A 42 -6.91 -15.63 4.02
C PRO A 42 -5.62 -15.11 4.69
N LEU A 43 -5.26 -13.86 4.44
CA LEU A 43 -4.03 -13.23 4.94
C LEU A 43 -4.28 -12.38 6.19
N LYS A 44 -5.51 -12.29 6.68
CA LYS A 44 -5.87 -11.45 7.84
C LYS A 44 -4.98 -11.79 9.05
N GLY A 45 -4.44 -10.75 9.69
CA GLY A 45 -3.49 -10.84 10.80
C GLY A 45 -2.03 -10.99 10.38
N ARG A 46 -1.73 -11.28 9.10
CA ARG A 46 -0.35 -11.33 8.61
C ARG A 46 0.28 -9.95 8.61
N ALA A 47 1.59 -9.94 8.81
CA ALA A 47 2.42 -8.76 8.69
C ALA A 47 3.15 -8.72 7.35
N PHE A 48 3.39 -7.52 6.83
CA PHE A 48 4.24 -7.29 5.66
C PHE A 48 5.18 -6.12 5.91
N LEU A 49 6.31 -6.11 5.22
CA LEU A 49 7.36 -5.11 5.38
C LEU A 49 7.40 -4.18 4.17
N VAL A 50 7.27 -2.88 4.44
CA VAL A 50 7.47 -1.80 3.47
C VAL A 50 8.69 -0.98 3.85
N PHE A 51 9.29 -0.29 2.87
CA PHE A 51 10.33 0.68 3.17
C PHE A 51 9.72 1.96 3.76
N HIS A 52 8.83 2.64 3.02
CA HIS A 52 8.08 3.82 3.50
C HIS A 52 6.66 3.47 3.95
N PRO A 53 6.14 4.08 5.04
CA PRO A 53 4.87 3.71 5.66
C PRO A 53 3.61 4.23 4.93
N ALA A 54 3.50 4.08 3.60
CA ALA A 54 2.37 4.59 2.81
C ALA A 54 1.13 3.66 2.76
N TRP A 55 1.21 2.44 3.30
CA TRP A 55 0.18 1.42 3.15
C TRP A 55 -0.65 1.19 4.42
N SER A 56 -0.61 2.11 5.39
CA SER A 56 -1.24 1.93 6.70
C SER A 56 -2.77 1.85 6.64
N TYR A 57 -3.41 2.64 5.77
CA TYR A 57 -4.86 2.58 5.52
C TYR A 57 -5.26 1.26 4.84
N PHE A 58 -4.50 0.83 3.83
CA PHE A 58 -4.68 -0.46 3.16
C PHE A 58 -4.57 -1.61 4.16
N ALA A 59 -3.52 -1.61 4.98
CA ALA A 59 -3.30 -2.63 6.00
C ALA A 59 -4.48 -2.70 6.97
N ARG A 60 -4.94 -1.54 7.48
CA ARG A 60 -6.10 -1.48 8.38
C ARG A 60 -7.39 -1.95 7.70
N ARG A 61 -7.62 -1.58 6.43
CA ARG A 61 -8.83 -1.96 5.68
C ARG A 61 -8.96 -3.47 5.55
N TYR A 62 -7.85 -4.16 5.26
CA TYR A 62 -7.83 -5.60 5.01
C TYR A 62 -7.35 -6.44 6.21
N GLY A 63 -7.20 -5.81 7.38
CA GLY A 63 -6.84 -6.51 8.62
C GLY A 63 -5.42 -7.07 8.64
N LEU A 64 -4.49 -6.41 7.97
CA LEU A 64 -3.06 -6.73 7.89
C LEU A 64 -2.25 -5.83 8.83
N ARG A 65 -1.00 -6.22 9.12
CA ARG A 65 -0.06 -5.44 9.92
C ARG A 65 1.09 -4.92 9.07
N GLN A 66 1.22 -3.60 8.93
CA GLN A 66 2.36 -2.99 8.25
C GLN A 66 3.54 -2.86 9.22
N LEU A 67 4.72 -3.33 8.82
CA LEU A 67 6.00 -2.94 9.37
C LEU A 67 6.70 -1.99 8.39
N SER A 68 7.40 -0.96 8.88
CA SER A 68 8.14 -0.02 8.02
C SER A 68 9.59 0.11 8.43
N VAL A 69 10.48 0.20 7.44
CA VAL A 69 11.91 0.48 7.64
C VAL A 69 12.12 1.94 8.02
N GLU A 70 11.51 2.85 7.26
CA GLU A 70 11.60 4.27 7.51
C GLU A 70 10.50 4.75 8.49
N HIS A 71 10.81 5.81 9.22
CA HIS A 71 9.86 6.59 10.02
C HIS A 71 10.10 8.09 9.78
N GLU A 72 9.05 8.84 9.46
CA GLU A 72 9.07 10.31 9.32
C GLU A 72 10.12 10.86 8.31
N GLY A 73 10.41 10.17 7.20
CA GLY A 73 11.40 10.66 6.24
C GLY A 73 12.85 10.51 6.72
N LYS A 74 13.08 9.79 7.82
CA LYS A 74 14.40 9.60 8.43
C LYS A 74 14.80 8.15 8.42
N GLU A 75 16.08 7.91 8.09
CA GLU A 75 16.66 6.58 8.24
C GLU A 75 16.59 6.10 9.69
N PRO A 76 16.23 4.83 9.92
CA PRO A 76 16.15 4.29 11.27
C PRO A 76 17.53 4.21 11.91
N ALA A 77 17.62 4.53 13.20
CA ALA A 77 18.82 4.23 13.98
C ALA A 77 19.15 2.73 13.91
N ALA A 78 20.44 2.37 13.85
CA ALA A 78 20.89 0.99 13.66
C ALA A 78 20.25 -0.03 14.62
N ARG A 79 20.03 0.35 15.88
CA ARG A 79 19.37 -0.51 16.88
C ARG A 79 17.89 -0.76 16.55
N SER A 80 17.18 0.23 16.04
CA SER A 80 15.80 0.08 15.60
C SER A 80 15.71 -0.79 14.35
N LEU A 81 16.64 -0.61 13.41
CA LEU A 81 16.72 -1.45 12.21
C LEU A 81 16.98 -2.92 12.55
N ALA A 82 17.90 -3.21 13.48
CA ALA A 82 18.17 -4.57 13.93
C ALA A 82 16.93 -5.22 14.56
N ARG A 83 16.21 -4.51 15.43
CA ARG A 83 14.95 -5.00 16.02
C ARG A 83 13.88 -5.28 14.98
N LEU A 84 13.76 -4.42 13.97
CA LEU A 84 12.82 -4.59 12.87
C LEU A 84 13.15 -5.85 12.05
N ILE A 85 14.43 -6.05 11.72
CA ILE A 85 14.89 -7.25 10.99
C ILE A 85 14.59 -8.50 11.80
N ASP A 86 14.87 -8.50 13.10
CA ASP A 86 14.57 -9.64 13.97
C ASP A 86 13.07 -9.93 14.09
N GLU A 87 12.24 -8.89 14.17
CA GLU A 87 10.77 -9.03 14.15
C GLU A 87 10.29 -9.60 12.80
N ALA A 88 10.74 -9.02 11.69
CA ALA A 88 10.38 -9.49 10.34
C ALA A 88 10.79 -10.94 10.11
N ARG A 89 11.97 -11.34 10.60
CA ARG A 89 12.45 -12.73 10.54
C ARG A 89 11.56 -13.68 11.34
N LYS A 90 11.15 -13.30 12.56
CA LYS A 90 10.24 -14.12 13.40
C LYS A 90 8.86 -14.31 12.76
N LEU A 91 8.42 -13.34 11.96
CA LEU A 91 7.16 -13.40 11.23
C LEU A 91 7.29 -14.10 9.88
N GLY A 92 8.49 -14.53 9.50
CA GLY A 92 8.75 -15.22 8.24
C GLY A 92 8.60 -14.32 7.00
N ILE A 93 8.77 -13.00 7.13
CA ILE A 93 8.63 -12.07 6.01
C ILE A 93 9.80 -12.26 5.03
N ARG A 94 9.49 -12.56 3.76
CA ARG A 94 10.46 -12.76 2.68
C ARG A 94 10.36 -11.75 1.53
N THR A 95 9.60 -10.68 1.74
CA THR A 95 9.43 -9.60 0.76
C THR A 95 9.58 -8.24 1.43
N VAL A 96 10.39 -7.37 0.84
CA VAL A 96 10.51 -5.96 1.21
C VAL A 96 9.88 -5.11 0.10
N ILE A 97 8.77 -4.45 0.41
CA ILE A 97 8.02 -3.65 -0.55
C ILE A 97 8.59 -2.22 -0.58
N VAL A 98 8.97 -1.73 -1.75
CA VAL A 98 9.53 -0.38 -1.93
C VAL A 98 8.69 0.44 -2.92
N GLN A 99 8.83 1.75 -2.83
CA GLN A 99 8.22 2.69 -3.77
C GLN A 99 9.29 3.16 -4.76
N PRO A 100 8.97 3.39 -6.04
CA PRO A 100 9.93 3.84 -7.05
C PRO A 100 10.65 5.14 -6.66
N GLN A 101 9.97 6.02 -5.92
CA GLN A 101 10.45 7.35 -5.53
C GLN A 101 11.52 7.31 -4.42
N HIS A 102 11.77 6.14 -3.84
CA HIS A 102 12.61 6.02 -2.66
C HIS A 102 13.74 5.01 -2.85
N GLY A 103 14.98 5.50 -2.66
CA GLY A 103 16.22 4.82 -2.98
C GLY A 103 16.41 3.47 -2.28
N SER A 104 16.73 2.46 -3.08
CA SER A 104 16.70 1.03 -2.73
C SER A 104 17.85 0.53 -1.86
N ALA A 105 18.88 1.33 -1.56
CA ALA A 105 20.11 0.83 -0.95
C ALA A 105 19.87 0.21 0.44
N LEU A 106 19.16 0.92 1.33
CA LEU A 106 18.83 0.41 2.66
C LEU A 106 17.80 -0.74 2.60
N ALA A 107 16.82 -0.65 1.71
CA ALA A 107 15.87 -1.73 1.48
C ALA A 107 16.56 -3.03 1.01
N GLN A 108 17.59 -2.92 0.17
CA GLN A 108 18.43 -4.04 -0.27
C GLN A 108 19.27 -4.63 0.88
N VAL A 109 19.79 -3.79 1.78
CA VAL A 109 20.48 -4.26 3.00
C VAL A 109 19.52 -5.08 3.87
N VAL A 110 18.31 -4.57 4.10
CA VAL A 110 17.27 -5.28 4.88
C VAL A 110 16.87 -6.58 4.20
N ALA A 111 16.65 -6.55 2.88
CA ALA A 111 16.27 -7.73 2.11
C ALA A 111 17.34 -8.83 2.21
N ARG A 112 18.62 -8.49 2.06
CA ARG A 112 19.74 -9.43 2.24
C ARG A 112 19.77 -10.03 3.65
N ALA A 113 19.52 -9.23 4.69
CA ALA A 113 19.52 -9.71 6.07
C ALA A 113 18.35 -10.67 6.39
N LEU A 114 17.28 -10.61 5.59
CA LEU A 114 16.09 -11.45 5.72
C LEU A 114 16.05 -12.63 4.75
N ASP A 115 17.02 -12.75 3.83
CA ASP A 115 16.92 -13.63 2.65
C ASP A 115 15.60 -13.38 1.89
N ALA A 116 15.28 -12.10 1.73
CA ALA A 116 14.06 -11.59 1.14
C ALA A 116 14.33 -10.97 -0.23
N ARG A 117 13.28 -10.88 -1.05
CA ARG A 117 13.29 -10.13 -2.31
C ARG A 117 12.79 -8.71 -2.11
N VAL A 118 13.32 -7.77 -2.88
CA VAL A 118 12.77 -6.41 -3.00
C VAL A 118 11.74 -6.41 -4.13
N VAL A 119 10.55 -5.87 -3.86
CA VAL A 119 9.48 -5.74 -4.85
C VAL A 119 8.95 -4.32 -4.86
N GLU A 120 8.81 -3.75 -6.05
CA GLU A 120 8.24 -2.41 -6.23
C GLU A 120 6.72 -2.47 -6.29
N VAL A 121 6.08 -1.57 -5.53
CA VAL A 121 4.66 -1.26 -5.60
C VAL A 121 4.49 0.25 -5.41
N ASP A 122 4.00 0.94 -6.43
CA ASP A 122 3.85 2.39 -6.42
C ASP A 122 2.45 2.80 -5.90
N PRO A 123 2.33 3.45 -4.74
CA PRO A 123 1.06 4.01 -4.27
C PRO A 123 0.63 5.27 -5.05
N LEU A 124 1.50 5.83 -5.90
CA LEU A 124 1.26 7.02 -6.71
C LEU A 124 1.08 6.72 -8.21
N ASP A 125 0.91 5.44 -8.57
CA ASP A 125 0.64 5.06 -9.95
C ASP A 125 -0.62 5.77 -10.49
N GLU A 126 -0.58 6.24 -11.73
CA GLU A 126 -1.72 6.86 -12.40
C GLU A 126 -2.89 5.86 -12.52
N ASP A 127 -2.59 4.56 -12.70
CA ASP A 127 -3.57 3.49 -12.59
C ASP A 127 -3.66 2.98 -11.14
N TYR A 128 -4.40 3.75 -10.34
CA TYR A 128 -4.72 3.40 -8.95
C TYR A 128 -5.28 1.97 -8.81
N PHE A 129 -6.11 1.51 -9.75
CA PHE A 129 -6.72 0.19 -9.66
C PHE A 129 -5.69 -0.92 -9.87
N ALA A 130 -4.79 -0.76 -10.84
CA ALA A 130 -3.68 -1.67 -11.06
C ALA A 130 -2.73 -1.70 -9.86
N ALA A 131 -2.38 -0.53 -9.30
CA ALA A 131 -1.51 -0.45 -8.12
C ALA A 131 -2.06 -1.19 -6.91
N MET A 132 -3.36 -1.02 -6.61
CA MET A 132 -3.99 -1.72 -5.48
C MET A 132 -4.04 -3.24 -5.70
N ARG A 133 -4.29 -3.70 -6.93
CA ARG A 133 -4.24 -5.13 -7.27
C ARG A 133 -2.84 -5.69 -7.19
N ARG A 134 -1.85 -4.95 -7.68
CA ARG A 134 -0.43 -5.32 -7.58
C ARG A 134 0.00 -5.47 -6.13
N MET A 135 -0.44 -4.57 -5.24
CA MET A 135 -0.17 -4.70 -3.81
C MET A 135 -0.72 -6.03 -3.27
N ALA A 136 -1.97 -6.38 -3.61
CA ALA A 136 -2.56 -7.64 -3.17
C ALA A 136 -1.84 -8.87 -3.74
N GLU A 137 -1.46 -8.86 -5.02
CA GLU A 137 -0.69 -9.94 -5.66
C GLU A 137 0.65 -10.17 -4.95
N VAL A 138 1.35 -9.10 -4.61
CA VAL A 138 2.63 -9.18 -3.88
C VAL A 138 2.43 -9.82 -2.51
N LEU A 139 1.36 -9.48 -1.81
CA LEU A 139 1.03 -10.05 -0.50
C LEU A 139 0.61 -11.52 -0.58
N GLU A 140 -0.15 -11.92 -1.60
CA GLU A 140 -0.54 -13.31 -1.83
C GLU A 140 0.67 -14.19 -2.20
N ALA A 141 1.63 -13.63 -2.92
CA ALA A 141 2.87 -14.31 -3.32
C ALA A 141 3.99 -14.22 -2.26
N SER A 142 3.71 -13.75 -1.04
CA SER A 142 4.68 -13.57 0.04
C SER A 142 4.50 -14.56 1.20
#